data_AF-A0A662H2U5-F1
#
_entry.id   AF-A0A662H2U5-F1
#
_cell.length_a   1.000
_cell.length_b   1.000
_cell.length_c   1.000
_cell.angle_alpha   90.00
_cell.angle_beta   90.00
_cell.angle_gamma   90.00
#
_symmetry.space_group_name_H-M   'P 1'
#
loop_
_entity.id
_entity.type
_entity.pdbx_description
1 polymer ?
#
loop_
_entity_poly.entity_id
_entity_poly.type
_entity_poly.pdbx_seq_one_letter_code
_entity_poly.pdbx_strand_id
1 'polypeptide(L)'
;MDYISIVTMAVSVVAILVAVSFAYYAIKFHLNMRKSRSAIAMFFLMKRRTVRALFIFVMGVFVFVLGRLITIIISLGFIGEDAIYVVRNPVDVLGGIFLLISIREMYHITRRRSAD
;
A
#
# COMPACT_ATOMS: atom_id res chain seq x y z
N MET A 1 31.63 3.42 0.27
CA MET A 1 30.17 3.41 0.05
C MET A 1 29.63 4.70 0.61
N ASP A 2 28.99 5.51 -0.23
CA ASP A 2 28.46 6.79 0.19
C ASP A 2 27.21 6.61 1.06
N TYR A 3 27.01 7.48 2.04
CA TYR A 3 25.84 7.45 2.94
C TYR A 3 24.51 7.36 2.17
N ILE A 4 24.41 8.08 1.04
CA ILE A 4 23.25 8.08 0.15
C ILE A 4 22.98 6.69 -0.46
N SER A 5 24.02 5.92 -0.80
CA SER A 5 23.88 4.56 -1.33
C SER A 5 23.31 3.57 -0.29
N ILE A 6 23.67 3.74 0.98
CA ILE A 6 23.18 2.88 2.07
C ILE A 6 21.69 3.14 2.34
N VAL A 7 21.31 4.42 2.41
CA VAL A 7 19.92 4.83 2.65
C VAL A 7 19.01 4.37 1.51
N THR A 8 19.43 4.54 0.26
CA THR A 8 18.65 4.11 -0.91
C THR A 8 18.49 2.60 -0.98
N MET A 9 19.53 1.83 -0.64
CA MET A 9 19.44 0.37 -0.53
C MET A 9 18.45 -0.05 0.56
N ALA A 10 18.51 0.56 1.75
CA ALA A 10 17.60 0.26 2.85
C ALA A 10 16.13 0.55 2.48
N VAL A 11 15.86 1.70 1.86
CA VAL A 11 14.52 2.08 1.40
C VAL A 11 14.01 1.10 0.34
N SER A 12 14.86 0.64 -0.57
CA SER A 12 14.51 -0.34 -1.60
C SER A 12 14.15 -1.70 -0.99
N VAL A 13 14.89 -2.16 0.01
CA VAL A 13 14.58 -3.41 0.75
C VAL A 13 13.22 -3.29 1.44
N VAL A 14 12.96 -2.17 2.13
CA VAL A 14 11.66 -1.93 2.77
C VAL A 14 10.53 -1.92 1.73
N ALA A 15 10.72 -1.26 0.59
CA ALA A 15 9.74 -1.24 -0.49
C ALA A 15 9.41 -2.65 -1.01
N ILE A 16 10.43 -3.50 -1.19
CA ILE A 16 10.25 -4.89 -1.61
C ILE A 16 9.45 -5.67 -0.55
N LEU A 17 9.81 -5.56 0.72
CA LEU A 17 9.11 -6.25 1.81
C LEU A 17 7.62 -5.83 1.88
N VAL A 18 7.35 -4.54 1.70
CA VAL A 18 5.99 -3.99 1.64
C VAL A 18 5.24 -4.56 0.44
N ALA A 19 5.84 -4.58 -0.74
CA ALA A 19 5.22 -5.10 -1.96
C ALA A 19 4.91 -6.61 -1.87
N VAL A 20 5.86 -7.41 -1.39
CA VAL A 20 5.66 -8.86 -1.18
C VAL A 20 4.55 -9.12 -0.17
N SER A 21 4.55 -8.38 0.94
CA SER A 21 3.50 -8.49 1.96
C SER A 21 2.14 -8.10 1.38
N PHE A 22 2.09 -7.01 0.59
CA PHE A 22 0.86 -6.55 -0.05
C PHE A 22 0.31 -7.60 -1.00
N ALA A 23 1.15 -8.14 -1.89
CA ALA A 23 0.77 -9.21 -2.81
C ALA A 23 0.24 -10.44 -2.08
N TYR A 24 0.91 -10.86 -1.01
CA TYR A 24 0.47 -11.97 -0.17
C TYR A 24 -0.93 -11.74 0.43
N TYR A 25 -1.18 -10.57 1.02
CA TYR A 25 -2.50 -10.25 1.59
C TYR A 25 -3.56 -10.07 0.51
N ALA A 26 -3.22 -9.50 -0.65
CA ALA A 26 -4.14 -9.35 -1.77
C ALA A 26 -4.59 -10.73 -2.31
N ILE A 27 -3.66 -11.68 -2.47
CA ILE A 27 -3.98 -13.06 -2.87
C ILE A 27 -4.90 -13.70 -1.84
N LYS A 28 -4.56 -13.60 -0.55
CA LYS A 28 -5.39 -14.17 0.52
C LYS A 28 -6.78 -13.54 0.59
N PHE A 29 -6.88 -12.24 0.40
CA PHE A 29 -8.15 -11.52 0.32
C PHE A 29 -8.99 -12.02 -0.87
N HIS A 30 -8.40 -12.14 -2.05
CA HIS A 30 -9.07 -12.64 -3.25
C HIS A 30 -9.58 -14.08 -3.06
N LEU A 31 -8.74 -14.96 -2.51
CA LEU A 31 -9.12 -16.35 -2.24
C LEU A 31 -10.27 -16.45 -1.22
N ASN A 32 -10.26 -15.61 -0.17
CA ASN A 32 -11.35 -15.56 0.80
C ASN A 32 -12.66 -15.08 0.16
N MET A 33 -12.59 -14.02 -0.64
CA MET A 33 -13.75 -13.49 -1.36
C MET A 33 -14.34 -14.50 -2.34
N ARG A 34 -13.50 -15.31 -3.00
CA ARG A 34 -13.96 -16.35 -3.92
C ARG A 34 -14.63 -17.53 -3.19
N LYS A 35 -14.15 -17.88 -1.99
CA LYS A 35 -14.66 -19.04 -1.23
C LYS A 35 -15.96 -18.76 -0.49
N SER A 36 -16.23 -17.53 -0.10
CA SER A 36 -17.37 -17.21 0.76
C SER A 36 -18.32 -16.19 0.13
N ARG A 37 -19.55 -16.64 -0.18
CA ARG A 37 -20.65 -15.74 -0.59
C ARG A 37 -21.02 -14.72 0.50
N SER A 38 -20.71 -15.00 1.77
CA SER A 38 -20.99 -14.11 2.90
C SER A 38 -19.84 -13.13 3.21
N ALA A 39 -18.69 -13.23 2.55
CA ALA A 39 -17.56 -12.32 2.76
C ALA A 39 -17.93 -10.85 2.46
N ILE A 40 -18.75 -10.62 1.44
CA ILE A 40 -19.25 -9.28 1.09
C ILE A 40 -20.17 -8.74 2.18
N ALA A 41 -21.06 -9.56 2.74
CA ALA A 41 -21.94 -9.15 3.84
C ALA A 41 -21.16 -8.68 5.07
N MET A 42 -19.96 -9.25 5.29
CA MET A 42 -19.10 -8.88 6.41
C MET A 42 -18.61 -7.43 6.35
N PHE A 43 -18.43 -6.87 5.14
CA PHE A 43 -18.11 -5.46 4.98
C PHE A 43 -19.24 -4.55 5.48
N PHE A 44 -20.50 -4.96 5.30
CA PHE A 44 -21.66 -4.22 5.78
C PHE A 44 -21.82 -4.36 7.30
N LEU A 45 -21.64 -5.56 7.84
CA LEU A 45 -21.71 -5.82 9.28
C LEU A 45 -20.61 -5.08 10.06
N MET A 46 -19.40 -4.98 9.50
CA MET A 46 -18.27 -4.28 10.11
C MET A 46 -18.07 -2.86 9.55
N LYS A 47 -19.16 -2.15 9.22
CA LYS A 47 -19.17 -0.82 8.56
C LYS A 47 -18.06 0.12 9.03
N ARG A 48 -17.89 0.32 10.34
CA ARG A 48 -16.87 1.26 10.88
C ARG A 48 -15.44 0.86 10.50
N ARG A 49 -15.12 -0.45 10.50
CA ARG A 49 -13.80 -0.95 10.10
C ARG A 49 -13.62 -0.90 8.59
N THR A 50 -14.67 -1.25 7.84
CA THR A 50 -14.69 -1.18 6.38
C THR A 50 -14.43 0.25 5.89
N VAL A 51 -15.13 1.24 6.43
CA VAL A 51 -14.94 2.65 6.08
C VAL A 51 -13.53 3.12 6.41
N ARG A 52 -12.96 2.71 7.55
CA ARG A 52 -11.58 3.01 7.89
C ARG A 52 -10.58 2.38 6.90
N ALA A 53 -10.75 1.12 6.56
CA ALA A 53 -9.90 0.43 5.60
C ALA A 53 -9.96 1.12 4.22
N LEU A 54 -11.17 1.48 3.76
CA LEU A 54 -11.37 2.21 2.51
C LEU A 54 -10.76 3.62 2.57
N PHE A 55 -10.87 4.33 3.69
CA PHE A 55 -10.23 5.63 3.86
C PHE A 55 -8.70 5.51 3.75
N ILE A 56 -8.10 4.52 4.41
CA ILE A 56 -6.66 4.26 4.31
C ILE A 56 -6.26 3.88 2.87
N PHE A 57 -7.09 3.10 2.17
CA PHE A 57 -6.89 2.80 0.75
C PHE A 57 -6.82 4.07 -0.09
N VAL A 58 -7.82 4.94 0.04
CA VAL A 58 -7.91 6.21 -0.72
C VAL A 58 -6.71 7.10 -0.42
N MET A 59 -6.31 7.22 0.85
CA MET A 59 -5.11 7.97 1.24
C MET A 59 -3.84 7.36 0.63
N GLY A 60 -3.71 6.03 0.63
CA GLY A 60 -2.60 5.34 -0.02
C GLY A 60 -2.52 5.59 -1.52
N VAL A 61 -3.67 5.54 -2.22
CA VAL A 61 -3.77 5.88 -3.65
C VAL A 61 -3.39 7.34 -3.88
N PHE A 62 -3.86 8.27 -3.04
CA PHE A 62 -3.53 9.69 -3.17
C PHE A 62 -2.02 9.95 -3.03
N VAL A 63 -1.38 9.34 -2.03
CA VAL A 63 0.07 9.42 -1.82
C VAL A 63 0.82 8.82 -3.02
N PHE A 64 0.36 7.70 -3.57
CA PHE A 64 0.95 7.10 -4.76
C PHE A 64 0.86 8.04 -5.98
N VAL A 65 -0.30 8.67 -6.21
CA VAL A 65 -0.49 9.65 -7.28
C VAL A 65 0.45 10.84 -7.10
N LEU A 66 0.60 11.36 -5.88
CA LEU A 66 1.58 12.42 -5.58
C LEU A 66 3.01 12.01 -5.94
N GLY A 67 3.42 10.78 -5.61
CA GLY A 67 4.73 10.24 -6.02
C GLY A 67 4.94 10.23 -7.53
N ARG A 68 3.87 9.94 -8.29
CA ARG A 68 3.90 10.00 -9.76
C ARG A 68 3.98 11.42 -10.29
N LEU A 69 3.26 12.38 -9.68
CA LEU A 69 3.38 13.79 -10.04
C LEU A 69 4.80 14.31 -9.81
N ILE A 70 5.44 13.95 -8.69
CA ILE A 70 6.84 14.29 -8.42
C ILE A 70 7.75 13.72 -9.51
N THR A 71 7.51 12.47 -9.93
CA THR A 71 8.27 11.86 -11.02
C THR A 71 8.15 12.65 -12.32
N ILE A 72 6.93 13.08 -12.68
CA ILE A 72 6.68 13.89 -13.89
C ILE A 72 7.42 15.23 -13.80
N ILE A 73 7.37 15.91 -12.64
CA ILE A 73 8.04 17.20 -12.43
C ILE A 73 9.56 17.07 -12.58
N ILE A 74 10.15 15.99 -12.04
CA ILE A 74 11.57 15.68 -12.20
C ILE A 74 11.90 15.42 -13.68
N SER A 75 11.09 14.63 -14.38
CA SER A 75 11.29 14.34 -15.81
C SER A 75 11.17 15.59 -16.71
N LEU A 76 10.41 16.60 -16.30
CA LEU A 76 10.32 17.89 -17.00
C LEU A 76 11.49 18.83 -16.70
N GLY A 77 12.43 18.44 -15.84
CA GLY A 77 13.63 19.21 -15.51
C GLY A 77 13.40 20.36 -14.53
N PHE A 78 12.23 20.44 -13.89
CA PHE A 78 11.95 21.49 -12.89
C PHE A 78 12.66 21.24 -11.56
N ILE A 79 13.05 20.00 -11.25
CA ILE A 79 13.70 19.60 -10.00
C ILE A 79 14.84 18.61 -10.34
N GLY A 80 15.97 18.72 -9.64
CA GLY A 80 17.11 17.82 -9.80
C GLY A 80 16.81 16.37 -9.41
N GLU A 81 17.56 15.43 -9.97
CA GLU A 81 17.39 13.99 -9.75
C GLU A 81 17.55 13.57 -8.29
N ASP A 82 18.24 14.37 -7.48
CA ASP A 82 18.39 14.14 -6.04
C ASP A 82 17.05 14.05 -5.30
N ALA A 83 16.01 14.72 -5.82
CA ALA A 83 14.66 14.67 -5.27
C ALA A 83 14.01 13.28 -5.40
N ILE A 84 14.51 12.42 -6.31
CA ILE A 84 14.08 11.01 -6.39
C ILE A 84 14.38 10.31 -5.07
N TYR A 85 15.58 10.51 -4.54
CA TYR A 85 16.05 9.80 -3.35
C TYR A 85 15.46 10.39 -2.06
N VAL A 86 15.33 11.71 -2.00
CA VAL A 86 14.91 12.41 -0.78
C VAL A 86 13.40 12.50 -0.63
N VAL A 87 12.65 12.63 -1.73
CA VAL A 87 11.21 12.89 -1.68
C VAL A 87 10.41 11.74 -2.28
N ARG A 88 10.70 11.36 -3.53
CA ARG A 88 9.89 10.36 -4.24
C ARG A 88 9.96 8.98 -3.59
N ASN A 89 11.16 8.48 -3.28
CA ASN A 89 11.33 7.15 -2.69
C ASN A 89 10.60 6.99 -1.34
N PRO A 90 10.71 7.93 -0.38
CA PRO A 90 9.90 7.89 0.84
C PRO A 90 8.39 7.96 0.60
N VAL A 91 7.94 8.79 -0.35
CA VAL A 91 6.51 8.90 -0.72
C VAL A 91 5.98 7.58 -1.28
N ASP A 92 6.75 6.92 -2.16
CA ASP A 92 6.39 5.62 -2.72
C ASP A 92 6.28 4.54 -1.62
N VAL A 93 7.21 4.53 -0.65
CA VAL A 93 7.15 3.61 0.50
C VAL A 93 5.94 3.88 1.39
N LEU A 94 5.66 5.15 1.71
CA LEU A 94 4.48 5.52 2.52
C LEU A 94 3.18 5.10 1.83
N GLY A 95 3.07 5.34 0.53
CA GLY A 95 1.93 4.89 -0.27
C GLY A 95 1.76 3.36 -0.20
N GLY A 96 2.86 2.63 -0.35
CA GLY A 96 2.87 1.17 -0.22
C GLY A 96 2.42 0.68 1.17
N ILE A 97 2.87 1.33 2.25
CA ILE A 97 2.49 0.98 3.61
C ILE A 97 0.99 1.20 3.83
N PHE A 98 0.42 2.31 3.36
CA PHE A 98 -1.03 2.54 3.46
C PHE A 98 -1.83 1.49 2.69
N LEU A 99 -1.40 1.15 1.48
CA LEU A 99 -2.05 0.10 0.69
C LEU A 99 -1.96 -1.26 1.39
N LEU A 100 -0.81 -1.59 2.00
CA LEU A 100 -0.61 -2.80 2.79
C LEU A 100 -1.54 -2.86 4.01
N ILE A 101 -1.63 -1.78 4.78
CA ILE A 101 -2.51 -1.71 5.95
C ILE A 101 -3.97 -1.88 5.52
N SER A 102 -4.38 -1.18 4.45
CA SER A 102 -5.73 -1.28 3.91
C SER A 102 -6.08 -2.73 3.52
N ILE A 103 -5.25 -3.38 2.69
CA ILE A 103 -5.56 -4.73 2.21
C ILE A 103 -5.54 -5.76 3.36
N ARG A 104 -4.65 -5.57 4.35
CA ARG A 104 -4.59 -6.39 5.55
C ARG A 104 -5.87 -6.26 6.38
N GLU A 105 -6.40 -5.05 6.56
CA GLU A 105 -7.68 -4.83 7.24
C GLU A 105 -8.84 -5.47 6.47
N MET A 106 -8.89 -5.29 5.14
CA MET A 106 -9.91 -5.93 4.29
C MET A 106 -9.86 -7.46 4.37
N TYR A 107 -8.66 -8.04 4.39
CA TYR A 107 -8.46 -9.47 4.62
C TYR A 107 -8.95 -9.92 6.01
N HIS A 108 -8.63 -9.17 7.07
CA HIS A 108 -9.08 -9.54 8.42
C HIS A 108 -10.60 -9.42 8.60
N ILE A 109 -11.25 -8.46 7.95
CA ILE A 109 -12.72 -8.35 7.95
C ILE A 109 -13.34 -9.60 7.32
N THR A 110 -12.80 -10.06 6.18
CA THR A 110 -13.34 -11.21 5.44
C THR A 110 -12.99 -12.56 6.03
N ARG A 111 -11.83 -12.70 6.69
CA ARG A 111 -11.38 -13.98 7.28
C ARG A 111 -12.19 -14.42 8.50
N ARG A 112 -12.76 -13.48 9.27
CA ARG A 112 -13.33 -13.74 10.61
C ARG A 112 -14.44 -14.79 10.70
N ARG A 113 -14.95 -15.33 9.59
CA ARG A 113 -15.93 -16.42 9.60
C ARG A 113 -15.72 -17.52 8.55
N SER A 114 -14.58 -17.58 7.87
CA SER A 114 -14.24 -18.74 7.02
C SER A 114 -13.73 -19.94 7.82
N ALA A 115 -13.88 -19.92 9.15
CA ALA A 115 -13.45 -20.96 10.09
C ALA A 115 -14.65 -21.64 10.79
N ASP A 116 -15.87 -21.40 10.29
CA ASP A 116 -17.06 -22.18 10.66
C ASP A 116 -17.31 -23.24 9.58
#